data_AF-A0A949AMI1-F1
#
_entry.id   AF-A0A949AMI1-F1
#
_cell.length_a   1.000
_cell.length_b   1.000
_cell.length_c   1.000
_cell.angle_alpha   90.00
_cell.angle_beta   90.00
_cell.angle_gamma   90.00
#
_symmetry.space_group_name_H-M   'P 1'
#
loop_
_entity.id
_entity.type
_entity.pdbx_description
1 polymer ?
#
loop_
_entity_poly.entity_id
_entity_poly.type
_entity_poly.pdbx_seq_one_letter_code
_entity_poly.pdbx_strand_id
1 'polypeptide(L)'
;ELIKTIKEKKPGMFERLSPVVVFLEKDFMKAYDSFPVSFCHGDYHMLNMVWGESQINAVIDWEFSGIKPEIYDVANMLGCLGIEHPNSLTNELVIEFLSKLKEAGLFSEVSWKYLLEFVVAQRFAWLSEWLRKDDLEMQDLEEYYIKLLIEKKDVLKNCWDSLSDSKEELICLS
;
A
#
# COMPACT_ATOMS: atom_id res chain seq x y z
N GLU A 1 -19.20 6.65 1.51
CA GLU A 1 -19.95 5.49 0.94
C GLU A 1 -19.52 4.11 1.45
N LEU A 2 -18.26 3.65 1.28
CA LEU A 2 -17.84 2.29 1.66
C LEU A 2 -18.06 1.96 3.15
N ILE A 3 -17.49 2.74 4.06
CA ILE A 3 -17.58 2.48 5.51
C ILE A 3 -19.03 2.47 6.01
N LYS A 4 -19.87 3.35 5.47
CA LYS A 4 -21.32 3.36 5.73
C LYS A 4 -21.96 2.05 5.28
N THR A 5 -21.63 1.57 4.08
CA THR A 5 -22.12 0.30 3.54
C THR A 5 -21.69 -0.89 4.41
N ILE A 6 -20.42 -0.94 4.84
CA ILE A 6 -19.93 -2.00 5.73
C ILE A 6 -20.68 -1.96 7.06
N LYS A 7 -20.88 -0.77 7.65
CA LYS A 7 -21.61 -0.60 8.91
C LYS A 7 -23.05 -1.10 8.83
N GLU A 8 -23.74 -0.85 7.72
CA GLU A 8 -25.14 -1.24 7.53
C GLU A 8 -25.28 -2.73 7.18
N LYS A 9 -24.42 -3.27 6.32
CA LYS A 9 -24.57 -4.62 5.76
C LYS A 9 -23.75 -5.69 6.48
N LYS A 10 -22.60 -5.33 7.05
CA LYS A 10 -21.65 -6.24 7.72
C LYS A 10 -21.15 -5.63 9.05
N PRO A 11 -22.03 -5.40 10.04
CA PRO A 11 -21.70 -4.69 11.27
C PRO A 11 -20.54 -5.32 12.06
N GLY A 12 -20.40 -6.65 12.03
CA GLY A 12 -19.27 -7.33 12.67
C GLY A 12 -17.92 -7.04 12.01
N MET A 13 -17.87 -6.91 10.68
CA MET A 13 -16.68 -6.46 9.96
C MET A 13 -16.37 -5.00 10.27
N PHE A 14 -17.41 -4.14 10.34
CA PHE A 14 -17.23 -2.74 10.72
C PHE A 14 -16.60 -2.60 12.12
N GLU A 15 -17.08 -3.35 13.11
CA GLU A 15 -16.49 -3.34 14.46
C GLU A 15 -15.00 -3.69 14.44
N ARG A 16 -14.62 -4.71 13.66
CA ARG A 16 -13.22 -5.17 13.54
C ARG A 16 -12.34 -4.20 12.76
N LEU A 17 -12.89 -3.47 11.79
CA LEU A 17 -12.16 -2.47 11.00
C LEU A 17 -12.19 -1.06 11.61
N SER A 18 -13.03 -0.81 12.61
CA SER A 18 -13.16 0.52 13.22
C SER A 18 -11.83 1.10 13.72
N PRO A 19 -10.91 0.34 14.35
CA PRO A 19 -9.59 0.87 14.74
C PRO A 19 -8.76 1.35 13.55
N VAL A 20 -8.93 0.70 12.40
CA VAL A 20 -8.21 1.05 11.16
C VAL A 20 -8.79 2.32 10.55
N VAL A 21 -10.12 2.47 10.55
CA VAL A 21 -10.77 3.70 10.10
C VAL A 21 -10.30 4.89 10.94
N VAL A 22 -10.27 4.75 12.27
CA VAL A 22 -9.76 5.78 13.19
C VAL A 22 -8.30 6.13 12.89
N PHE A 23 -7.48 5.13 12.57
CA PHE A 23 -6.08 5.34 12.17
C PHE A 23 -5.96 6.22 10.91
N LEU A 24 -6.73 5.92 9.85
CA LEU A 24 -6.73 6.72 8.61
C LEU A 24 -7.32 8.12 8.82
N GLU A 25 -8.38 8.26 9.60
CA GLU A 25 -9.08 9.54 9.82
C GLU A 25 -8.28 10.53 10.67
N LYS A 26 -7.30 10.06 11.45
CA LYS A 26 -6.51 10.90 12.36
C LYS A 26 -5.83 12.06 11.61
N ASP A 27 -4.99 11.71 10.64
CA ASP A 27 -4.12 12.66 9.92
C ASP A 27 -4.16 12.45 8.40
N PHE A 28 -4.26 11.22 7.92
CA PHE A 28 -4.19 10.91 6.48
C PHE A 28 -5.37 11.47 5.68
N MET A 29 -6.61 11.29 6.15
CA MET A 29 -7.78 11.79 5.42
C MET A 29 -7.78 13.33 5.27
N LYS A 30 -7.14 14.05 6.20
CA LYS A 30 -6.98 15.52 6.10
C LYS A 30 -5.89 15.91 5.10
N ALA A 31 -4.87 15.07 4.95
CA ALA A 31 -3.76 15.29 4.04
C ALA A 31 -4.05 14.81 2.61
N TYR A 32 -5.08 13.97 2.40
CA TYR A 32 -5.34 13.29 1.12
C TYR A 32 -5.42 14.25 -0.08
N ASP A 33 -6.10 15.40 0.08
CA ASP A 33 -6.24 16.39 -0.99
C ASP A 33 -4.96 17.22 -1.24
N SER A 34 -3.93 17.07 -0.41
CA SER A 34 -2.64 17.77 -0.55
C SER A 34 -1.55 16.97 -1.27
N PHE A 35 -1.81 15.69 -1.60
CA PHE A 35 -0.82 14.88 -2.30
C PHE A 35 -0.63 15.40 -3.72
N PRO A 36 0.63 15.55 -4.18
CA PRO A 36 0.88 15.74 -5.60
C PRO A 36 0.31 14.56 -6.39
N VAL A 37 -0.17 14.85 -7.60
CA VAL A 37 -0.73 13.85 -8.50
C VAL A 37 0.18 13.62 -9.69
N SER A 38 0.21 12.39 -10.18
CA SER A 38 0.92 12.00 -11.40
C SER A 38 0.04 11.06 -12.23
N PHE A 39 0.50 10.76 -13.45
CA PHE A 39 -0.10 9.69 -14.24
C PHE A 39 0.39 8.35 -13.70
N CYS A 40 -0.50 7.61 -13.06
CA CYS A 40 -0.22 6.31 -12.47
C CYS A 40 -0.76 5.18 -13.36
N HIS A 41 -0.12 4.02 -13.29
CA HIS A 41 -0.58 2.77 -13.89
C HIS A 41 -1.94 2.35 -13.33
N GLY A 42 -2.16 2.55 -12.03
CA GLY A 42 -3.43 2.29 -11.37
C GLY A 42 -3.68 0.83 -10.97
N ASP A 43 -2.91 -0.10 -11.52
CA ASP A 43 -2.79 -1.46 -11.00
C ASP A 43 -1.34 -1.97 -11.12
N TYR A 44 -0.40 -1.22 -10.54
CA TYR A 44 1.01 -1.56 -10.60
C TYR A 44 1.32 -2.70 -9.62
N HIS A 45 1.64 -3.89 -10.12
CA HIS A 45 2.10 -5.04 -9.34
C HIS A 45 2.95 -5.99 -10.19
N MET A 46 3.59 -6.98 -9.54
CA MET A 46 4.60 -7.85 -10.16
C MET A 46 4.10 -8.65 -11.37
N LEU A 47 2.82 -8.99 -11.45
CA LEU A 47 2.26 -9.76 -12.57
C LEU A 47 2.01 -8.89 -13.81
N ASN A 48 1.93 -7.57 -13.64
CA ASN A 48 1.84 -6.60 -14.72
C ASN A 48 3.22 -6.16 -15.25
N MET A 49 4.29 -6.84 -14.81
CA MET A 49 5.65 -6.64 -15.28
C MET A 49 6.09 -7.78 -16.19
N VAL A 50 6.62 -7.44 -17.36
CA VAL A 50 7.28 -8.39 -18.26
C VAL A 50 8.76 -8.41 -17.92
N TRP A 51 9.21 -9.47 -17.28
CA TRP A 51 10.60 -9.66 -16.88
C TRP A 51 11.45 -10.20 -18.03
N GLY A 52 12.58 -9.55 -18.27
CA GLY A 52 13.70 -10.11 -19.01
C GLY A 52 14.67 -10.84 -18.07
N GLU A 53 15.79 -11.34 -18.61
CA GLU A 53 16.78 -12.08 -17.84
C GLU A 53 17.43 -11.25 -16.71
N SER A 54 17.62 -9.94 -16.94
CA SER A 54 18.32 -9.05 -16.01
C SER A 54 17.64 -7.70 -15.80
N GLN A 55 16.44 -7.50 -16.35
CA GLN A 55 15.74 -6.21 -16.33
C GLN A 55 14.23 -6.37 -16.50
N ILE A 56 13.48 -5.31 -16.21
CA ILE A 56 12.07 -5.21 -16.60
C ILE A 56 12.01 -4.75 -18.06
N ASN A 57 11.42 -5.56 -18.93
CA ASN A 57 11.30 -5.24 -20.36
C ASN A 57 10.09 -4.35 -20.65
N ALA A 58 8.97 -4.54 -19.93
CA ALA A 58 7.76 -3.76 -20.11
C ALA A 58 6.86 -3.79 -18.87
N VAL A 59 5.95 -2.81 -18.80
CA VAL A 59 4.80 -2.80 -17.89
C VAL A 59 3.54 -2.83 -18.77
N ILE A 60 2.61 -3.73 -18.45
CA ILE A 60 1.41 -4.03 -19.25
C ILE A 60 0.14 -3.81 -18.41
N ASP A 61 -1.01 -3.87 -19.08
CA ASP A 61 -2.34 -3.78 -18.45
C ASP A 61 -2.72 -2.40 -17.89
N TRP A 62 -2.72 -1.40 -18.78
CA TRP A 62 -2.93 0.01 -18.45
C TRP A 62 -4.41 0.42 -18.29
N GLU A 63 -5.34 -0.53 -18.15
CA GLU A 63 -6.78 -0.22 -18.14
C GLU A 63 -7.23 0.61 -16.93
N PHE A 64 -6.48 0.56 -15.83
CA PHE A 64 -6.75 1.32 -14.60
C PHE A 64 -5.95 2.63 -14.50
N SER A 65 -5.22 2.99 -15.57
CA SER A 65 -4.34 4.16 -15.57
C SER A 65 -5.09 5.48 -15.49
N GLY A 66 -4.44 6.49 -14.91
CA GLY A 66 -5.03 7.81 -14.76
C GLY A 66 -4.31 8.70 -13.76
N ILE A 67 -4.84 9.91 -13.59
CA ILE A 67 -4.31 10.88 -12.61
C ILE A 67 -4.69 10.44 -11.20
N LYS A 68 -3.69 10.12 -10.39
CA LYS A 68 -3.82 9.66 -9.00
C LYS A 68 -2.72 10.30 -8.15
N PRO A 69 -2.81 10.26 -6.81
CA PRO A 69 -1.69 10.64 -5.96
C PRO A 69 -0.42 9.88 -6.36
N GLU A 70 0.69 10.58 -6.50
CA GLU A 70 1.91 10.06 -7.15
C GLU A 70 2.45 8.75 -6.52
N ILE A 71 2.18 8.54 -5.23
CA ILE A 71 2.60 7.35 -4.47
C ILE A 71 1.70 6.12 -4.67
N TYR A 72 0.61 6.27 -5.42
CA TYR A 72 -0.44 5.25 -5.57
C TYR A 72 0.10 3.90 -6.05
N ASP A 73 0.93 3.90 -7.09
CA ASP A 73 1.48 2.66 -7.67
C ASP A 73 2.45 1.96 -6.72
N VAL A 74 3.23 2.73 -5.94
CA VAL A 74 4.09 2.20 -4.89
C VAL A 74 3.24 1.54 -3.81
N ALA A 75 2.19 2.22 -3.35
CA ALA A 75 1.28 1.68 -2.35
C ALA A 75 0.54 0.43 -2.83
N ASN A 76 0.15 0.36 -4.11
CA ASN A 76 -0.46 -0.83 -4.69
C ASN A 76 0.52 -2.00 -4.72
N MET A 77 1.73 -1.79 -5.23
CA MET A 77 2.79 -2.81 -5.29
C MET A 77 3.07 -3.40 -3.89
N LEU A 78 3.28 -2.54 -2.88
CA LEU A 78 3.52 -3.00 -1.51
C LEU A 78 2.32 -3.78 -0.96
N GLY A 79 1.10 -3.29 -1.18
CA GLY A 79 -0.11 -3.99 -0.77
C GLY A 79 -0.23 -5.39 -1.38
N CYS A 80 0.09 -5.54 -2.67
CA CYS A 80 0.07 -6.83 -3.36
C CYS A 80 1.18 -7.78 -2.87
N LEU A 81 2.42 -7.30 -2.70
CA LEU A 81 3.50 -8.12 -2.16
C LEU A 81 3.19 -8.60 -0.74
N GLY A 82 2.68 -7.70 0.10
CA GLY A 82 2.44 -8.01 1.49
C GLY A 82 1.21 -8.87 1.73
N ILE A 83 0.16 -8.79 0.90
CA ILE A 83 -1.02 -9.67 1.07
C ILE A 83 -0.68 -11.13 0.73
N GLU A 84 0.22 -11.35 -0.24
CA GLU A 84 0.75 -12.67 -0.57
C GLU A 84 1.75 -13.17 0.48
N HIS A 85 2.68 -12.30 0.89
CA HIS A 85 3.75 -12.62 1.82
C HIS A 85 4.00 -11.45 2.79
N PRO A 86 3.33 -11.38 3.96
CA PRO A 86 3.41 -10.20 4.84
C PRO A 86 4.82 -9.83 5.32
N ASN A 87 5.67 -10.83 5.54
CA ASN A 87 7.07 -10.62 5.93
C ASN A 87 7.93 -10.02 4.81
N SER A 88 7.43 -9.98 3.56
CA SER A 88 8.15 -9.35 2.45
C SER A 88 8.24 -7.83 2.60
N LEU A 89 7.33 -7.20 3.34
CA LEU A 89 7.31 -5.74 3.53
C LEU A 89 8.54 -5.16 4.23
N THR A 90 9.36 -6.01 4.85
CA THR A 90 10.62 -5.64 5.52
C THR A 90 11.80 -6.47 5.00
N ASN A 91 11.66 -7.14 3.86
CA ASN A 91 12.74 -7.92 3.27
C ASN A 91 13.59 -7.08 2.30
N GLU A 92 14.68 -7.68 1.81
CA GLU A 92 15.62 -7.04 0.88
C GLU A 92 14.96 -6.50 -0.39
N LEU A 93 13.96 -7.20 -0.95
CA LEU A 93 13.27 -6.75 -2.17
C LEU A 93 12.54 -5.43 -1.95
N VAL A 94 11.74 -5.33 -0.89
CA VAL A 94 10.98 -4.11 -0.58
C VAL A 94 11.90 -2.99 -0.12
N ILE A 95 12.92 -3.32 0.69
CA ILE A 95 13.93 -2.37 1.14
C ILE A 95 14.66 -1.74 -0.05
N GLU A 96 15.17 -2.55 -0.97
CA GLU A 96 15.89 -2.07 -2.16
C GLU A 96 14.97 -1.27 -3.08
N PHE A 97 13.72 -1.73 -3.29
CA PHE A 97 12.74 -1.03 -4.10
C PHE A 97 12.44 0.38 -3.56
N LEU A 98 12.16 0.50 -2.26
CA LEU A 98 11.86 1.79 -1.64
C LEU A 98 13.11 2.68 -1.55
N SER A 99 14.28 2.11 -1.27
CA SER A 99 15.55 2.83 -1.26
C SER A 99 15.83 3.47 -2.62
N LYS A 100 15.74 2.70 -3.72
CA LYS A 100 15.95 3.21 -5.09
C LYS A 100 14.96 4.31 -5.47
N LEU A 101 13.71 4.20 -5.05
CA LEU A 101 12.70 5.25 -5.28
C LEU A 101 12.98 6.52 -4.47
N LYS A 102 13.45 6.39 -3.22
CA LYS A 102 13.90 7.54 -2.41
C LYS A 102 15.13 8.21 -3.04
N GLU A 103 16.13 7.44 -3.44
CA GLU A 103 17.34 7.93 -4.13
C GLU A 103 17.01 8.68 -5.42
N ALA A 104 16.01 8.21 -6.17
CA ALA A 104 15.58 8.84 -7.41
C ALA A 104 14.87 10.19 -7.19
N GLY A 105 14.45 10.52 -5.96
CA GLY A 105 13.85 11.82 -5.62
C GLY A 105 12.52 12.09 -6.33
N LEU A 106 11.75 11.03 -6.65
CA LEU A 106 10.55 11.13 -7.50
C LEU A 106 9.29 11.57 -6.76
N PHE A 107 9.22 11.35 -5.44
CA PHE A 107 8.03 11.59 -4.64
C PHE A 107 8.29 12.63 -3.55
N SER A 108 7.26 13.42 -3.26
CA SER A 108 7.25 14.43 -2.21
C SER A 108 7.34 13.83 -0.80
N GLU A 109 7.72 14.67 0.17
CA GLU A 109 7.79 14.27 1.58
C GLU A 109 6.44 13.82 2.13
N VAL A 110 5.34 14.46 1.72
CA VAL A 110 3.98 14.07 2.16
C VAL A 110 3.61 12.68 1.66
N SER A 111 4.00 12.34 0.44
CA SER A 111 3.83 11.01 -0.16
C SER A 111 4.52 9.92 0.67
N TRP A 112 5.78 10.16 1.07
CA TRP A 112 6.53 9.23 1.91
C TRP A 112 5.97 9.11 3.33
N LYS A 113 5.67 10.25 3.96
CA LYS A 113 5.14 10.33 5.33
C LYS A 113 3.91 9.46 5.56
N TYR A 114 3.06 9.34 4.55
CA TYR A 114 1.78 8.65 4.62
C TYR A 114 1.75 7.36 3.77
N LEU A 115 2.90 6.82 3.37
CA LEU A 115 2.96 5.62 2.52
C LEU A 115 2.18 4.45 3.12
N LEU A 116 2.34 4.15 4.41
CA LEU A 116 1.61 3.05 5.06
C LEU A 116 0.10 3.29 5.07
N GLU A 117 -0.33 4.50 5.42
CA GLU A 117 -1.74 4.88 5.37
C GLU A 117 -2.30 4.70 3.95
N PHE A 118 -1.52 5.04 2.93
CA PHE A 118 -1.88 4.85 1.52
C PHE A 118 -2.01 3.36 1.15
N VAL A 119 -1.08 2.51 1.60
CA VAL A 119 -1.15 1.05 1.41
C VAL A 119 -2.45 0.51 2.03
N VAL A 120 -2.75 0.89 3.27
CA VAL A 120 -3.98 0.48 3.97
C VAL A 120 -5.22 0.99 3.24
N ALA A 121 -5.24 2.26 2.83
CA ALA A 121 -6.36 2.82 2.07
C ALA A 121 -6.59 2.09 0.73
N GLN A 122 -5.52 1.68 0.04
CA GLN A 122 -5.62 0.86 -1.16
C GLN A 122 -6.25 -0.51 -0.90
N ARG A 123 -5.95 -1.14 0.24
CA ARG A 123 -6.61 -2.40 0.61
C ARG A 123 -8.12 -2.24 0.86
N PHE A 124 -8.56 -1.09 1.36
CA PHE A 124 -9.99 -0.77 1.42
C PHE A 124 -10.65 -0.65 0.02
N ALA A 125 -9.92 -0.17 -1.00
CA ALA A 125 -10.43 -0.13 -2.36
C ALA A 125 -10.67 -1.54 -2.91
N TRP A 126 -9.74 -2.48 -2.68
CA TRP A 126 -9.90 -3.88 -3.04
C TRP A 126 -11.00 -4.59 -2.23
N LEU A 127 -11.06 -4.35 -0.91
CA LEU A 127 -12.17 -4.83 -0.08
C LEU A 127 -13.53 -4.36 -0.63
N SER A 128 -13.63 -3.12 -1.13
CA SER A 128 -14.84 -2.62 -1.78
C SER A 128 -15.21 -3.42 -3.03
N GLU A 129 -14.23 -3.87 -3.83
CA GLU A 129 -14.51 -4.76 -4.97
C GLU A 129 -15.00 -6.14 -4.54
N TRP A 130 -14.36 -6.75 -3.55
CA TRP A 130 -14.79 -8.07 -3.06
C TRP A 130 -16.17 -8.02 -2.41
N LEU A 131 -16.51 -6.91 -1.73
CA LEU A 131 -17.86 -6.65 -1.23
C LEU A 131 -18.90 -6.54 -2.35
N ARG A 132 -18.55 -5.92 -3.50
CA ARG A 132 -19.46 -5.85 -4.66
C ARG A 132 -19.65 -7.21 -5.33
N LYS A 133 -18.61 -8.04 -5.35
CA LYS A 133 -18.63 -9.39 -5.92
C LYS A 133 -19.20 -10.45 -4.97
N ASP A 134 -19.45 -10.08 -3.72
CA ASP A 134 -19.82 -10.97 -2.61
C ASP A 134 -18.85 -12.16 -2.42
N ASP A 135 -17.56 -11.90 -2.68
CA ASP A 135 -16.49 -12.88 -2.50
C ASP A 135 -16.06 -12.90 -1.03
N LEU A 136 -16.56 -13.87 -0.27
CA LEU A 136 -16.34 -13.94 1.18
C LEU A 136 -14.90 -14.27 1.55
N GLU A 137 -14.23 -15.11 0.76
CA GLU A 137 -12.84 -15.50 1.02
C GLU A 137 -11.91 -14.30 0.86
N MET A 138 -12.07 -13.55 -0.25
CA MET A 138 -11.27 -12.35 -0.48
C MET A 138 -11.60 -11.22 0.51
N GLN A 139 -12.85 -11.12 0.96
CA GLN A 139 -13.22 -10.19 2.03
C GLN A 139 -12.53 -10.52 3.36
N ASP A 140 -12.52 -11.79 3.77
CA ASP A 140 -11.86 -12.22 5.00
C ASP A 140 -10.34 -12.05 4.92
N LEU A 141 -9.75 -12.32 3.75
CA LEU A 141 -8.32 -12.09 3.48
C LEU A 141 -7.95 -10.62 3.60
N GLU A 142 -8.68 -9.72 2.92
CA GLU A 142 -8.43 -8.28 3.00
C GLU A 142 -8.63 -7.76 4.43
N GLU A 143 -9.68 -8.20 5.13
CA GLU A 143 -9.91 -7.79 6.52
C GLU A 143 -8.74 -8.21 7.42
N TYR A 144 -8.29 -9.47 7.30
CA TYR A 144 -7.15 -9.98 8.05
C TYR A 144 -5.87 -9.20 7.75
N TYR A 145 -5.57 -8.99 6.46
CA TYR A 145 -4.36 -8.33 6.04
C TYR A 145 -4.32 -6.85 6.44
N ILE A 146 -5.44 -6.13 6.28
CA ILE A 146 -5.58 -4.74 6.75
C ILE A 146 -5.28 -4.63 8.25
N LYS A 147 -5.79 -5.57 9.06
CA LYS A 147 -5.52 -5.57 10.50
C LYS A 147 -4.06 -5.87 10.82
N LEU A 148 -3.44 -6.78 10.07
CA LEU A 148 -2.02 -7.11 10.22
C LEU A 148 -1.13 -5.89 9.92
N LEU A 149 -1.45 -5.11 8.88
CA LEU A 149 -0.74 -3.86 8.57
C LEU A 149 -0.78 -2.86 9.74
N ILE A 150 -1.93 -2.74 10.40
CA ILE A 150 -2.09 -1.86 11.58
C ILE A 150 -1.37 -2.41 12.82
N GLU A 151 -1.39 -3.73 13.02
CA GLU A 151 -0.64 -4.37 14.11
C GLU A 151 0.88 -4.13 13.94
N LYS A 152 1.39 -4.20 12.70
CA LYS A 152 2.80 -4.04 12.39
C LYS A 152 3.21 -2.60 12.05
N LYS A 153 2.30 -1.62 12.17
CA LYS A 153 2.53 -0.26 11.66
C LYS A 153 3.81 0.40 12.13
N ASP A 154 4.18 0.22 13.41
CA ASP A 154 5.36 0.88 13.97
C ASP A 154 6.65 0.24 13.43
N VAL A 155 6.64 -1.09 13.25
CA VAL A 155 7.76 -1.82 12.61
C VAL A 155 7.92 -1.40 11.16
N LEU A 156 6.82 -1.34 10.41
CA LEU A 156 6.83 -0.96 8.99
C LEU A 156 7.30 0.49 8.81
N LYS A 157 6.74 1.43 9.58
CA LYS A 157 7.13 2.84 9.52
C LYS A 157 8.60 3.03 9.87
N ASN A 158 9.06 2.45 10.98
CA ASN A 158 10.47 2.56 11.37
C ASN A 158 11.41 1.98 10.29
N CYS A 159 11.06 0.84 9.71
CA CYS A 159 11.85 0.21 8.65
C CYS A 159 11.91 1.06 7.38
N TRP A 160 10.79 1.63 6.94
CA TRP A 160 10.74 2.40 5.69
C TRP A 160 11.29 3.82 5.86
N ASP A 161 11.12 4.43 7.03
CA ASP A 161 11.63 5.76 7.35
C ASP A 161 13.16 5.74 7.50
N SER A 162 13.75 4.66 8.04
CA SER A 162 15.21 4.55 8.18
C SER A 162 15.96 4.45 6.84
N LEU A 163 15.26 4.19 5.72
CA LEU A 163 15.89 4.07 4.40
C LEU A 163 16.45 5.38 3.84
N SER A 164 16.15 6.53 4.47
CA SER A 164 16.70 7.83 4.04
C SER A 164 18.06 8.15 4.65
N ASP A 165 18.54 7.35 5.60
CA ASP A 165 19.81 7.58 6.28
C ASP A 165 20.81 6.50 5.88
N SER A 166 21.47 6.72 4.73
CA SER A 166 22.91 6.44 4.51
C SER A 166 23.23 5.94 3.10
N LYS A 167 24.34 6.45 2.56
CA LYS A 167 25.15 5.78 1.54
C LYS A 167 26.05 4.69 2.13
N GLU A 168 25.86 4.30 3.39
CA GLU A 168 26.79 3.44 4.15
C GLU A 168 26.06 2.83 5.36
N GLU A 169 25.93 1.50 5.34
CA GLU A 169 25.44 0.60 6.42
C GLU A 169 23.94 0.25 6.43
N LEU A 170 23.51 -0.51 5.42
CA LEU A 170 22.47 -1.52 5.62
C LEU A 170 23.07 -2.76 6.30
N ILE A 171 23.29 -2.68 7.61
CA ILE A 171 23.22 -3.86 8.48
C ILE A 171 21.92 -3.74 9.27
N CYS A 172 20.85 -4.28 8.71
CA CYS A 172 19.63 -4.56 9.46
C CYS A 172 19.34 -6.07 9.40
N LEU A 173 19.93 -6.75 10.39
CA LEU A 173 19.41 -7.88 11.15
C LEU A 173 19.11 -9.19 10.40
N SER A 174 20.07 -10.12 10.57
CA SER A 174 19.84 -11.57 10.63
C SER A 174 18.86 -11.98 11.72
#